data_AF-A0A914CM58-F1
#
_entry.id   AF-A0A914CM58-F1
#
_cell.length_a   1.000
_cell.length_b   1.000
_cell.length_c   1.000
_cell.angle_alpha   90.00
_cell.angle_beta   90.00
_cell.angle_gamma   90.00
#
_symmetry.space_group_name_H-M   'P 1'
#
loop_
_entity.id
_entity.type
_entity.pdbx_description
1 polymer ?
#
loop_
_entity_poly.entity_id
_entity_poly.type
_entity_poly.pdbx_seq_one_letter_code
_entity_poly.pdbx_strand_id
1 'polypeptide(L)'
;MNPEALVLPKTLDFEKFRMKIDKRKRTLEDQNQTILSKIRPTFEQTVYNKEIDSLVYLEFKLRKLRESSYNPTLEQGDIRSILQRPSELRNSDRYEKPRDWPIHMEVHQQNLKLRMMNSIRIKGLCDDSVRKRHWLTIDLILVIEAAKTLPAFGMLDEDDKVV
;
A
#
# COMPACT_ATOMS: atom_id res chain seq x y z
N MET A 1 19.65 69.85 17.47
CA MET A 1 18.60 69.19 16.67
C MET A 1 18.05 70.21 15.70
N ASN A 2 18.00 69.90 14.41
CA ASN A 2 17.45 70.80 13.39
C ASN A 2 15.91 70.68 13.36
N PRO A 3 15.15 71.70 13.79
CA PRO A 3 13.68 71.64 13.87
C PRO A 3 13.00 71.66 12.49
N GLU A 4 13.72 72.00 11.41
CA GLU A 4 13.16 72.08 10.05
C GLU A 4 13.09 70.73 9.33
N ALA A 5 13.75 69.69 9.84
CA ALA A 5 13.78 68.37 9.20
C ALA A 5 12.45 67.58 9.31
N LEU A 6 11.47 68.07 10.08
CA LEU A 6 10.16 67.43 10.28
C LEU A 6 9.02 68.11 9.51
N VAL A 7 9.30 69.13 8.71
CA VAL A 7 8.26 69.82 7.93
C VAL A 7 7.99 69.03 6.66
N LEU A 8 6.90 68.26 6.67
CA LEU A 8 6.39 67.55 5.50
C LEU A 8 6.01 68.58 4.40
N PRO A 9 6.36 68.34 3.12
CA PRO A 9 5.96 69.20 2.01
C PRO A 9 4.44 69.39 1.98
N LYS A 10 3.97 70.64 1.96
CA LYS A 10 2.54 71.02 1.96
C LYS A 10 1.74 70.53 0.74
N THR A 11 2.39 69.87 -0.22
CA THR A 11 1.83 69.35 -1.47
C THR A 11 1.61 67.84 -1.47
N LEU A 12 1.91 67.15 -0.36
CA LEU A 12 1.65 65.72 -0.23
C LEU A 12 0.16 65.48 0.06
N ASP A 13 -0.55 65.10 -0.99
CA ASP A 13 -1.94 64.65 -0.94
C ASP A 13 -2.00 63.26 -0.27
N PHE A 14 -2.06 63.26 1.06
CA PHE A 14 -2.04 62.06 1.91
C PHE A 14 -3.18 61.08 1.56
N GLU A 15 -4.32 61.59 1.10
CA GLU A 15 -5.46 60.78 0.63
C GLU A 15 -5.09 59.94 -0.60
N LYS A 16 -4.37 60.52 -1.58
CA LYS A 16 -3.89 59.77 -2.75
C LYS A 16 -2.88 58.70 -2.40
N PHE A 17 -2.00 58.97 -1.44
CA PHE A 17 -1.04 57.96 -0.97
C PHE A 17 -1.74 56.82 -0.25
N ARG A 18 -2.69 57.14 0.63
CA ARG A 18 -3.49 56.15 1.36
C ARG A 18 -4.32 55.28 0.41
N MET A 19 -5.00 55.87 -0.57
CA MET A 19 -5.72 55.14 -1.61
C MET A 19 -4.82 54.23 -2.45
N LYS A 20 -3.60 54.66 -2.79
CA LYS A 20 -2.63 53.82 -3.53
C LYS A 20 -2.13 52.64 -2.69
N ILE A 21 -1.90 52.86 -1.40
CA ILE A 21 -1.47 51.81 -0.46
C ILE A 21 -2.61 50.79 -0.26
N ASP A 22 -3.84 51.26 -0.06
CA ASP A 22 -5.01 50.39 0.13
C ASP A 22 -5.33 49.59 -1.14
N LYS A 23 -5.21 50.20 -2.34
CA LYS A 23 -5.33 49.46 -3.61
C LYS A 23 -4.26 48.37 -3.75
N ARG A 24 -3.00 48.67 -3.42
CA ARG A 24 -1.91 47.67 -3.47
C ARG A 24 -2.10 46.53 -2.48
N LYS A 25 -2.58 46.82 -1.25
CA LYS A 25 -2.91 45.78 -0.26
C LYS A 25 -4.00 44.84 -0.74
N ARG A 26 -5.12 45.37 -1.25
CA ARG A 26 -6.21 44.55 -1.80
C ARG A 26 -5.75 43.67 -2.96
N THR A 27 -4.92 44.21 -3.86
CA THR A 27 -4.41 43.45 -5.02
C THR A 27 -3.48 42.30 -4.58
N LEU A 28 -2.67 42.50 -3.54
CA LEU A 28 -1.80 41.45 -2.99
C LEU A 28 -2.59 40.38 -2.22
N GLU A 29 -3.62 40.78 -1.48
CA GLU A 29 -4.51 39.87 -0.77
C GLU A 29 -5.33 39.00 -1.74
N ASP A 30 -5.87 39.59 -2.81
CA ASP A 30 -6.60 38.87 -3.87
C ASP A 30 -5.69 37.89 -4.64
N GLN A 31 -4.45 38.30 -4.95
CA GLN A 31 -3.48 37.43 -5.62
C GLN A 31 -3.05 36.26 -4.73
N ASN A 32 -2.78 36.50 -3.46
CA ASN A 32 -2.41 35.44 -2.51
C ASN A 32 -3.56 34.46 -2.24
N GLN A 33 -4.81 34.94 -2.10
CA GLN A 33 -5.97 34.06 -1.96
C GLN A 33 -6.26 33.24 -3.22
N THR A 34 -6.06 33.81 -4.41
CA THR A 34 -6.28 33.10 -5.69
C THR A 34 -5.23 32.02 -5.94
N ILE A 35 -3.97 32.25 -5.54
CA ILE A 35 -2.87 31.29 -5.69
C ILE A 35 -3.00 30.16 -4.65
N LEU A 36 -3.38 30.47 -3.41
CA LEU A 36 -3.54 29.48 -2.34
C LEU A 36 -4.76 28.56 -2.54
N SER A 37 -5.84 29.07 -3.13
CA SER A 37 -7.07 28.28 -3.38
C SER A 37 -7.00 27.38 -4.62
N LYS A 38 -6.17 27.71 -5.62
CA LYS A 38 -6.03 26.91 -6.86
C LYS A 38 -4.98 25.80 -6.79
N ILE A 39 -3.95 25.94 -5.96
CA ILE A 39 -2.80 25.02 -5.95
C ILE A 39 -2.96 23.91 -4.90
N ARG A 40 -3.70 24.17 -3.81
CA ARG A 40 -3.76 23.29 -2.64
C ARG A 40 -4.76 22.11 -2.72
N PRO A 41 -5.98 22.23 -3.30
CA PRO A 41 -6.92 21.11 -3.31
C PRO A 41 -6.57 20.06 -4.39
N THR A 42 -6.03 20.48 -5.53
CA THR A 42 -5.78 19.61 -6.69
C THR A 42 -4.57 18.70 -6.49
N PHE A 43 -3.50 19.19 -5.86
CA PHE A 43 -2.30 18.40 -5.58
C PHE A 43 -2.60 17.30 -4.56
N GLU A 44 -3.28 17.64 -3.47
CA GLU A 44 -3.64 16.68 -2.42
C GLU A 44 -4.60 15.60 -2.97
N GLN A 45 -5.65 15.97 -3.70
CA GLN A 45 -6.56 14.99 -4.31
C GLN A 45 -5.84 14.03 -5.26
N THR A 46 -4.91 14.52 -6.08
CA THR A 46 -4.19 13.64 -7.03
C THR A 46 -3.21 12.69 -6.33
N VAL A 47 -2.59 13.10 -5.23
CA VAL A 47 -1.73 12.23 -4.42
C VAL A 47 -2.55 11.18 -3.68
N TYR A 48 -3.63 11.58 -3.01
CA TYR A 48 -4.49 10.63 -2.29
C TYR A 48 -5.17 9.65 -3.24
N ASN A 49 -5.62 10.09 -4.41
CA ASN A 49 -6.22 9.19 -5.40
C ASN A 49 -5.21 8.14 -5.89
N LYS A 50 -3.96 8.52 -6.15
CA LYS A 50 -2.91 7.56 -6.53
C LYS A 50 -2.60 6.56 -5.42
N GLU A 51 -2.61 7.02 -4.16
CA GLU A 51 -2.38 6.14 -3.01
C GLU A 51 -3.54 5.15 -2.86
N ILE A 52 -4.78 5.62 -2.97
CA ILE A 52 -5.99 4.79 -2.97
C ILE A 52 -5.92 3.77 -4.12
N ASP A 53 -5.63 4.21 -5.34
CA ASP A 53 -5.50 3.32 -6.50
C ASP A 53 -4.43 2.25 -6.28
N SER A 54 -3.31 2.62 -5.65
CA SER A 54 -2.21 1.68 -5.33
C SER A 54 -2.62 0.65 -4.27
N LEU A 55 -3.34 1.09 -3.23
CA LEU A 55 -3.88 0.20 -2.19
C LEU A 55 -4.94 -0.75 -2.75
N VAL A 56 -5.84 -0.25 -3.60
CA VAL A 56 -6.86 -1.07 -4.28
C VAL A 56 -6.20 -2.09 -5.21
N TYR A 57 -5.18 -1.69 -5.96
CA TYR A 57 -4.40 -2.59 -6.80
C TYR A 57 -3.73 -3.69 -5.97
N LEU A 58 -3.12 -3.32 -4.84
CA LEU A 58 -2.47 -4.25 -3.93
C LEU A 58 -3.47 -5.26 -3.35
N GLU A 59 -4.62 -4.79 -2.87
CA GLU A 59 -5.69 -5.65 -2.36
C GLU A 59 -6.14 -6.66 -3.41
N PHE A 60 -6.37 -6.18 -4.65
CA PHE A 60 -6.77 -7.03 -5.76
C PHE A 60 -5.72 -8.12 -6.06
N LYS A 61 -4.43 -7.75 -6.09
CA LYS A 61 -3.34 -8.68 -6.36
C LYS A 61 -3.16 -9.71 -5.24
N LEU A 62 -3.20 -9.28 -3.98
CA LEU A 62 -3.13 -10.17 -2.82
C LEU A 62 -4.29 -11.16 -2.80
N ARG A 63 -5.51 -10.67 -3.03
CA ARG A 63 -6.71 -11.52 -3.11
C ARG A 63 -6.60 -12.54 -4.23
N LYS A 64 -6.15 -12.11 -5.42
CA LYS A 64 -5.93 -13.00 -6.56
C LYS A 64 -4.93 -14.10 -6.21
N LEU A 65 -3.79 -13.77 -5.61
CA LEU A 65 -2.78 -14.74 -5.20
C LEU A 65 -3.33 -15.70 -4.14
N ARG A 66 -4.07 -15.19 -3.14
CA ARG A 66 -4.74 -15.98 -2.09
C ARG A 66 -5.83 -16.91 -2.60
N GLU A 67 -6.49 -16.59 -3.70
CA GLU A 67 -7.52 -17.46 -4.29
C GLU A 67 -6.95 -18.41 -5.35
N SER A 68 -5.75 -18.13 -5.86
CA SER A 68 -5.11 -18.91 -6.91
C SER A 68 -4.59 -20.28 -6.46
N SER A 69 -4.06 -21.05 -7.40
CA SER A 69 -3.36 -22.32 -7.19
C SER A 69 -1.97 -22.18 -6.58
N TYR A 70 -1.54 -20.96 -6.24
CA TYR A 70 -0.31 -20.72 -5.49
C TYR A 70 -0.36 -21.44 -4.13
N ASN A 71 0.51 -22.44 -3.96
CA ASN A 71 0.67 -23.23 -2.74
C ASN A 71 2.17 -23.30 -2.37
N PRO A 72 2.69 -22.31 -1.64
CA PRO A 72 4.06 -22.29 -1.16
C PRO A 72 4.27 -23.45 -0.18
N THR A 73 5.37 -24.20 -0.37
CA THR A 73 5.75 -25.29 0.55
C THR A 73 6.44 -24.72 1.79
N LEU A 74 6.32 -25.40 2.94
CA LEU A 74 7.01 -25.02 4.19
C LEU A 74 8.54 -25.03 4.08
N GLU A 75 9.08 -25.74 3.08
CA GLU A 75 10.52 -25.78 2.78
C GLU A 75 11.04 -24.50 2.11
N GLN A 76 10.16 -23.52 1.88
CA GLN A 76 10.52 -22.25 1.27
C GLN A 76 11.41 -21.35 2.14
N GLY A 77 11.99 -21.85 3.24
CA GLY A 77 13.10 -21.23 3.94
C GLY A 77 12.68 -20.24 5.02
N ASP A 78 13.69 -19.70 5.72
CA ASP A 78 13.52 -18.73 6.80
C ASP A 78 12.96 -17.38 6.29
N ILE A 79 12.39 -16.55 7.16
CA ILE A 79 11.77 -15.25 6.85
C ILE A 79 12.69 -14.38 5.98
N ARG A 80 13.99 -14.35 6.30
CA ARG A 80 15.00 -13.62 5.52
C ARG A 80 15.05 -14.10 4.06
N SER A 81 14.98 -15.40 3.83
CA SER A 81 14.99 -15.96 2.47
C SER A 81 13.72 -15.59 1.70
N ILE A 82 12.58 -15.47 2.38
CA ILE A 82 11.32 -15.04 1.79
C ILE A 82 11.39 -13.54 1.44
N LEU A 83 11.97 -12.71 2.32
CA LEU A 83 12.15 -11.28 2.09
C LEU A 83 13.03 -10.99 0.86
N GLN A 84 14.09 -11.75 0.66
CA GLN A 84 15.00 -11.58 -0.48
C GLN A 84 14.42 -12.06 -1.83
N ARG A 85 13.35 -12.86 -1.81
CA ARG A 85 12.74 -13.34 -3.05
C ARG A 85 12.06 -12.23 -3.83
N PRO A 86 12.06 -12.34 -5.17
CA PRO A 86 11.26 -11.46 -6.01
C PRO A 86 9.78 -11.57 -5.64
N SER A 87 9.05 -10.46 -5.76
CA SER A 87 7.64 -10.39 -5.39
C SER A 87 6.79 -11.35 -6.23
N GLU A 88 6.02 -12.20 -5.55
CA GLU A 88 5.07 -13.10 -6.20
C GLU A 88 3.80 -12.39 -6.69
N LEU A 89 3.56 -11.14 -6.28
CA LEU A 89 2.45 -10.31 -6.78
C LEU A 89 2.55 -10.11 -8.29
N ARG A 90 3.77 -10.03 -8.84
CA ARG A 90 4.00 -9.94 -10.29
C ARG A 90 3.55 -11.21 -11.03
N ASN A 91 3.64 -12.36 -10.38
CA ASN A 91 3.27 -13.65 -10.95
C ASN A 91 1.81 -14.03 -10.69
N SER A 92 1.04 -13.19 -9.96
CA SER A 92 -0.36 -13.47 -9.61
C SER A 92 -1.23 -13.84 -10.81
N ASP A 93 -0.91 -13.34 -11.99
CA ASP A 93 -1.67 -13.56 -13.22
C ASP A 93 -1.36 -14.91 -13.89
N ARG A 94 -0.26 -15.55 -13.49
CA ARG A 94 0.15 -16.88 -13.97
C ARG A 94 -0.54 -18.02 -13.22
N TYR A 95 -0.99 -17.75 -12.00
CA TYR A 95 -1.66 -18.76 -11.18
C TYR A 95 -3.15 -18.78 -11.51
N GLU A 96 -3.63 -19.93 -11.97
CA GLU A 96 -5.07 -20.15 -12.21
C GLU A 96 -5.82 -20.33 -10.90
N LYS A 97 -7.14 -20.10 -10.92
CA LYS A 97 -7.99 -20.51 -9.80
C LYS A 97 -8.05 -22.05 -9.76
N PRO A 98 -7.87 -22.69 -8.59
CA PRO A 98 -8.04 -24.13 -8.47
C PRO A 98 -9.43 -24.55 -8.91
N ARG A 99 -9.54 -25.57 -9.77
CA ARG A 99 -10.82 -26.05 -10.31
C ARG A 99 -11.61 -26.88 -9.30
N ASP A 100 -10.92 -27.49 -8.34
CA ASP A 100 -11.49 -28.45 -7.39
C ASP A 100 -11.68 -27.87 -5.98
N TRP A 101 -11.77 -26.53 -5.86
CA TRP A 101 -11.95 -25.84 -4.59
C TRP A 101 -13.34 -25.14 -4.52
N PRO A 102 -14.05 -25.19 -3.38
CA PRO A 102 -13.69 -25.87 -2.13
C PRO A 102 -13.75 -27.39 -2.24
N ILE A 103 -12.82 -28.07 -1.56
CA ILE A 103 -12.85 -29.54 -1.48
C ILE A 103 -14.12 -29.94 -0.74
N HIS A 104 -14.99 -30.71 -1.39
CA HIS A 104 -16.23 -31.19 -0.79
C HIS A 104 -15.95 -31.99 0.49
N MET A 105 -16.65 -31.63 1.57
CA MET A 105 -16.42 -32.18 2.92
C MET A 105 -16.58 -33.71 2.99
N GLU A 106 -17.42 -34.28 2.14
CA GLU A 106 -17.68 -35.72 2.03
C GLU A 106 -16.42 -36.50 1.66
N VAL A 107 -15.63 -35.97 0.72
CA VAL A 107 -14.34 -36.55 0.30
C VAL A 107 -13.33 -36.50 1.45
N HIS A 108 -13.35 -35.44 2.26
CA HIS A 108 -12.45 -35.31 3.39
C HIS A 108 -12.78 -36.32 4.51
N GLN A 109 -14.06 -36.49 4.84
CA GLN A 109 -14.50 -37.41 5.88
C GLN A 109 -14.25 -38.89 5.52
N GLN A 110 -14.44 -39.27 4.25
CA GLN A 110 -14.13 -40.62 3.78
C GLN A 110 -12.63 -40.93 3.89
N ASN A 111 -11.78 -39.98 3.48
CA ASN A 111 -10.32 -40.11 3.59
C ASN A 111 -9.84 -40.16 5.06
N LEU A 112 -10.46 -39.41 5.96
CA LEU A 112 -10.18 -39.46 7.40
C LEU A 112 -10.54 -40.81 8.01
N LYS A 113 -11.72 -41.36 7.68
CA LYS A 113 -12.15 -42.69 8.15
C LYS A 113 -11.22 -43.79 7.66
N LEU A 114 -10.80 -43.74 6.40
CA LEU A 114 -9.85 -44.69 5.83
C LEU A 114 -8.47 -44.65 6.51
N ARG A 115 -8.02 -43.47 6.97
CA ARG A 115 -6.76 -43.33 7.72
C ARG A 115 -6.83 -43.83 9.14
N MET A 116 -7.98 -43.69 9.80
CA MET A 116 -8.17 -44.23 11.14
C MET A 116 -8.30 -45.75 11.14
N MET A 117 -8.85 -46.34 10.07
CA MET A 117 -9.00 -47.80 9.95
C MET A 117 -7.72 -48.50 9.46
N ASN A 118 -6.91 -47.85 8.64
CA ASN A 118 -5.67 -48.43 8.12
C ASN A 118 -4.45 -47.77 8.77
N SER A 119 -3.87 -48.41 9.79
CA SER A 119 -2.50 -48.15 10.27
C SER A 119 -1.40 -48.43 9.23
N ILE A 120 -1.81 -48.76 8.00
CA ILE A 120 -0.96 -49.08 6.87
C ILE A 120 -0.65 -47.78 6.16
N ARG A 121 0.63 -47.40 6.16
CA ARG A 121 1.19 -46.40 5.24
C ARG A 121 0.92 -46.84 3.80
N ILE A 122 -0.24 -46.50 3.26
CA ILE A 122 -0.53 -46.64 1.84
C ILE A 122 0.35 -45.58 1.16
N LYS A 123 1.45 -46.05 0.58
CA LYS A 123 2.54 -45.27 -0.04
C LYS A 123 2.11 -44.42 -1.26
N GLY A 124 0.80 -44.23 -1.46
CA GLY A 124 0.19 -43.37 -2.49
C GLY A 124 -0.93 -42.45 -1.97
N LEU A 125 -1.39 -42.60 -0.72
CA LEU A 125 -2.31 -41.64 -0.06
C LEU A 125 -1.55 -40.52 0.67
N CYS A 126 -0.21 -40.60 0.69
CA CYS A 126 0.67 -39.71 1.43
C CYS A 126 1.13 -38.49 0.63
N ASP A 127 0.64 -38.30 -0.61
CA ASP A 127 0.84 -37.06 -1.37
C ASP A 127 -0.22 -36.00 -1.00
N ASP A 128 -0.57 -36.01 0.28
CA ASP A 128 -1.59 -35.17 0.89
C ASP A 128 -1.10 -33.72 1.02
N SER A 129 0.21 -33.51 0.95
CA SER A 129 0.86 -32.21 0.83
C SER A 129 0.51 -31.51 -0.48
N VAL A 130 0.26 -32.27 -1.57
CA VAL A 130 -0.13 -31.71 -2.87
C VAL A 130 -1.59 -31.24 -2.87
N ARG A 131 -2.44 -31.86 -2.03
CA ARG A 131 -3.86 -31.48 -1.90
C ARG A 131 -4.17 -30.52 -0.76
N LYS A 132 -3.29 -30.37 0.23
CA LYS A 132 -3.50 -29.49 1.36
C LYS A 132 -2.88 -28.12 1.10
N ARG A 133 -3.76 -27.14 1.04
CA ARG A 133 -3.38 -25.73 1.00
C ARG A 133 -2.87 -25.30 2.38
N HIS A 134 -1.62 -24.85 2.46
CA HIS A 134 -1.02 -24.39 3.72
C HIS A 134 -1.43 -22.94 4.00
N TRP A 135 -2.65 -22.74 4.51
CA TRP A 135 -3.23 -21.40 4.69
C TRP A 135 -2.36 -20.47 5.53
N LEU A 136 -1.77 -20.95 6.62
CA LEU A 136 -0.88 -20.14 7.46
C LEU A 136 0.38 -19.68 6.71
N THR A 137 1.01 -20.57 5.93
CA THR A 137 2.19 -20.23 5.11
C THR A 137 1.84 -19.22 4.03
N ILE A 138 0.68 -19.40 3.38
CA ILE A 138 0.17 -18.46 2.39
C ILE A 138 -0.08 -17.09 3.01
N ASP A 139 -0.80 -17.05 4.13
CA ASP A 139 -1.13 -15.79 4.80
C ASP A 139 0.15 -15.08 5.28
N LEU A 140 1.15 -15.81 5.78
CA LEU A 140 2.47 -15.24 6.13
C LEU A 140 3.16 -14.62 4.91
N ILE A 141 3.22 -15.33 3.79
CA ILE A 141 3.85 -14.82 2.57
C ILE A 141 3.09 -13.61 2.04
N LEU A 142 1.76 -13.62 2.07
CA LEU A 142 0.94 -12.47 1.65
C LEU A 142 1.22 -11.23 2.51
N VAL A 143 1.39 -11.40 3.83
CA VAL A 143 1.77 -10.29 4.71
C VAL A 143 3.15 -9.74 4.35
N ILE A 144 4.13 -10.62 4.11
CA ILE A 144 5.48 -10.22 3.69
C ILE A 144 5.44 -9.49 2.34
N GLU A 145 4.67 -10.02 1.37
CA GLU A 145 4.48 -9.39 0.06
C GLU A 145 3.83 -8.01 0.18
N ALA A 146 2.83 -7.85 1.05
CA ALA A 146 2.23 -6.55 1.32
C ALA A 146 3.25 -5.59 1.95
N ALA A 147 4.02 -6.04 2.94
CA ALA A 147 5.05 -5.23 3.60
C ALA A 147 6.10 -4.73 2.61
N LYS A 148 6.57 -5.58 1.68
CA LYS A 148 7.53 -5.20 0.62
C LYS A 148 7.05 -4.05 -0.28
N THR A 149 5.73 -3.85 -0.41
CA THR A 149 5.18 -2.76 -1.23
C THR A 149 5.15 -1.42 -0.52
N LEU A 150 5.33 -1.39 0.81
CA LEU A 150 5.37 -0.16 1.58
C LEU A 150 6.73 0.55 1.37
N PRO A 151 6.76 1.82 0.93
CA PRO A 151 8.01 2.54 0.71
C PRO A 151 8.90 2.59 1.94
N ALA A 152 8.30 2.80 3.12
CA ALA A 152 9.03 2.84 4.39
C ALA A 152 9.71 1.51 4.72
N PHE A 153 9.07 0.38 4.42
CA PHE A 153 9.66 -0.94 4.65
C PHE A 153 10.88 -1.17 3.77
N GLY A 154 10.87 -0.66 2.53
CA GLY A 154 12.04 -0.71 1.64
C GLY A 154 13.25 0.08 2.13
N MET A 155 13.06 1.07 3.01
CA MET A 155 14.13 1.90 3.57
C MET A 155 14.76 1.31 4.84
N LEU A 156 14.18 0.26 5.41
CA LEU A 156 14.72 -0.42 6.59
C LEU A 156 15.96 -1.24 6.24
N ASP A 157 16.84 -1.42 7.23
CA ASP A 157 17.94 -2.37 7.14
C ASP A 157 17.40 -3.81 7.14
N GLU A 158 18.15 -4.75 6.56
CA GLU A 158 17.70 -6.14 6.41
C GLU A 158 17.44 -6.85 7.74
N ASP A 159 18.13 -6.45 8.80
CA ASP A 159 17.93 -7.00 10.14
C ASP A 159 16.61 -6.48 10.74
N ASP A 160 16.32 -5.18 10.56
CA ASP A 160 15.08 -4.54 11.02
C ASP A 160 13.83 -5.02 10.28
N LYS A 161 13.98 -5.53 9.05
CA LYS A 161 12.87 -6.14 8.29
C LYS A 161 12.43 -7.49 8.85
N VAL A 162 13.28 -8.16 9.63
CA VAL A 162 13.03 -9.50 10.16
C VAL A 162 12.46 -9.45 11.59
N VAL A 163 12.76 -8.40 12.35
CA VAL A 163 12.33 -8.17 13.74
C VAL A 163 10.89 -7.65 13.80
#